data_AF-A0A673A5I1-F1
#
_entry.id   AF-A0A673A5I1-F1
#
_cell.length_a   1.000
_cell.length_b   1.000
_cell.length_c   1.000
_cell.angle_alpha   90.00
_cell.angle_beta   90.00
_cell.angle_gamma   90.00
#
_symmetry.space_group_name_H-M   'P 1'
#
loop_
_entity.id
_entity.type
_entity.pdbx_description
1 polymer ?
#
loop_
_entity_poly.entity_id
_entity_poly.type
_entity_poly.pdbx_seq_one_letter_code
_entity_poly.pdbx_strand_id
1 'polypeptide(L)'
;MWELDQHDSLRKITHTLAVKNEEISNFICTLKQNLDNLEANSNRVQDDLESEFTSLHSVLDEMKENMVTRIKQERASRTYELQSQLSACSKALESSEELLELANQTLVTMAPAFRLSLKAKASDNMSHLMVDFSQEKEMLQGLKFLPVPATPEIQVSECQVCDNTVTVVWTLPEPDSKIDHYILEHRRTNHEGPPRIREDYPWMVVEGIRVLEYTITGTRNATRPITEDTYLLTFTFKLDSSSSHQNLKVEDLSVEWDSSGGKIQDIRKDKNRTNSPMHSPARSALMSPKRAPTTRPGRDRFTAESYTVLADTMIDAGQQYWEVRFDKESKAFAVGVALRSLGKFDQLGKTGASWCIHLNNWLQQSLTAKHNNKARTLDCAIPSSIGVYCNYEEGVLSFYNAKTKQLMHTFKTKFQQPVIPAFMVWNGSFSVVTGLQVPSVVQSGQRKNSNTSSSNASLT
;
A
#
# COMPACT_ATOMS: atom_id res chain seq x y z
N MET A 1 6.37 -45.54 -42.16
CA MET A 1 5.46 -45.13 -41.05
C MET A 1 6.15 -45.34 -39.69
N TRP A 2 6.72 -46.52 -39.43
CA TRP A 2 7.51 -46.81 -38.22
C TRP A 2 8.76 -45.92 -38.01
N GLU A 3 9.54 -45.64 -39.06
CA GLU A 3 10.75 -44.79 -38.93
C GLU A 3 10.43 -43.31 -38.65
N LEU A 4 9.29 -42.81 -39.16
CA LEU A 4 8.82 -41.44 -38.92
C LEU A 4 8.39 -41.24 -37.45
N ASP A 5 7.78 -42.26 -36.86
CA ASP A 5 7.34 -42.24 -35.46
C ASP A 5 8.52 -42.32 -34.46
N GLN A 6 9.56 -43.09 -34.82
CA GLN A 6 10.84 -43.10 -34.09
C GLN A 6 11.55 -41.74 -34.17
N HIS A 7 11.56 -41.11 -35.36
CA HIS A 7 12.16 -39.79 -35.53
C HIS A 7 11.42 -38.70 -34.73
N ASP A 8 10.10 -38.76 -34.64
CA ASP A 8 9.31 -37.82 -33.84
C ASP A 8 9.52 -38.02 -32.33
N SER A 9 9.61 -39.28 -31.90
CA SER A 9 9.94 -39.64 -30.51
C SER A 9 11.33 -39.17 -30.09
N LEU A 10 12.34 -39.33 -30.96
CA LEU A 10 13.70 -38.85 -30.72
C LEU A 10 13.77 -37.32 -30.64
N ARG A 11 12.99 -36.61 -31.48
CA ARG A 11 12.89 -35.14 -31.43
C ARG A 11 12.29 -34.66 -30.10
N LYS A 12 11.23 -35.31 -29.62
CA LYS A 12 10.60 -35.01 -28.32
C LYS A 12 11.59 -35.19 -27.16
N ILE A 13 12.31 -36.32 -27.13
CA ILE A 13 13.33 -36.60 -26.11
C ILE A 13 14.45 -35.55 -26.15
N THR A 14 14.97 -35.24 -27.33
CA THR A 14 16.01 -34.21 -27.51
C THR A 14 15.54 -32.84 -27.02
N HIS A 15 14.29 -32.46 -27.33
CA HIS A 15 13.72 -31.19 -26.88
C HIS A 15 13.58 -31.15 -25.35
N THR A 16 13.06 -32.20 -24.72
CA THR A 16 12.96 -32.28 -23.25
C THR A 16 14.33 -32.21 -22.57
N LEU A 17 15.35 -32.89 -23.13
CA LEU A 17 16.71 -32.81 -22.61
C LEU A 17 17.29 -31.40 -22.75
N ALA A 18 17.04 -30.70 -23.86
CA ALA A 18 17.48 -29.32 -24.04
C ALA A 18 16.84 -28.38 -23.00
N VAL A 19 15.53 -28.50 -22.76
CA VAL A 19 14.82 -27.73 -21.72
C VAL A 19 15.39 -28.04 -20.33
N LYS A 20 15.64 -29.33 -20.02
CA LYS A 20 16.25 -29.72 -18.74
C LYS A 20 17.67 -29.21 -18.56
N ASN A 21 18.48 -29.20 -19.62
CA ASN A 21 19.82 -28.62 -19.59
C ASN A 21 19.79 -27.10 -19.35
N GLU A 22 18.81 -26.39 -19.92
CA GLU A 22 18.59 -24.97 -19.66
C GLU A 22 18.18 -24.73 -18.20
N GLU A 23 17.23 -25.51 -17.66
CA GLU A 23 16.83 -25.46 -16.24
C GLU A 23 18.02 -25.69 -15.30
N ILE A 24 18.85 -26.71 -15.56
CA ILE A 24 20.05 -27.00 -14.76
C ILE A 24 21.05 -25.84 -14.84
N SER A 25 21.26 -25.27 -16.04
CA SER A 25 22.18 -24.15 -16.22
C SER A 25 21.72 -22.91 -15.45
N ASN A 26 20.42 -22.61 -15.48
CA ASN A 26 19.83 -21.52 -14.69
C ASN A 26 19.97 -21.77 -13.19
N PHE A 27 19.73 -23.00 -12.73
CA PHE A 27 19.90 -23.37 -11.33
C PHE A 27 21.35 -23.23 -10.85
N ILE A 28 22.32 -23.64 -11.67
CA ILE A 28 23.76 -23.42 -11.40
C ILE A 28 24.07 -21.93 -11.28
N CYS A 29 23.48 -21.08 -12.13
CA CYS A 29 23.66 -19.63 -12.06
C CYS A 29 23.14 -19.07 -10.73
N THR A 30 21.93 -19.47 -10.31
CA THR A 30 21.35 -19.09 -9.02
C THR A 30 22.21 -19.56 -7.84
N LEU A 31 22.74 -20.78 -7.88
CA LEU A 31 23.63 -21.27 -6.83
C LEU A 31 24.93 -20.47 -6.73
N LYS A 32 25.53 -20.09 -7.86
CA LYS A 32 26.72 -19.23 -7.87
C LYS A 32 26.43 -17.86 -7.26
N GLN A 33 25.31 -17.25 -7.64
CA GLN A 33 24.90 -15.97 -7.07
C GLN A 33 24.66 -16.07 -5.55
N ASN A 34 24.05 -17.17 -5.08
CA ASN A 34 23.86 -17.40 -3.64
C ASN A 34 25.20 -17.57 -2.90
N LEU A 35 26.20 -18.20 -3.52
CA LEU A 35 27.55 -18.31 -2.97
C LEU A 35 28.21 -16.94 -2.82
N ASP A 36 28.17 -16.12 -3.88
CA ASP A 36 28.75 -14.77 -3.88
C ASP A 36 28.06 -13.89 -2.82
N ASN A 37 26.73 -14.00 -2.69
CA ASN A 37 25.95 -13.30 -1.66
C ASN A 37 26.33 -13.77 -0.24
N LEU A 38 26.54 -15.07 -0.05
CA LEU A 38 26.95 -15.62 1.24
C LEU A 38 28.34 -15.12 1.64
N GLU A 39 29.28 -15.06 0.70
CA GLU A 39 30.62 -14.52 0.94
C GLU A 39 30.56 -13.04 1.31
N ALA A 40 29.82 -12.23 0.54
CA ALA A 40 29.63 -10.81 0.85
C ALA A 40 28.95 -10.60 2.21
N ASN A 41 27.94 -11.40 2.55
CA ASN A 41 27.26 -11.32 3.84
C ASN A 41 28.17 -11.73 5.00
N SER A 42 28.98 -12.78 4.83
CA SER A 42 29.96 -13.21 5.82
C SER A 42 30.99 -12.11 6.12
N ASN A 43 31.50 -11.46 5.07
CA ASN A 43 32.46 -10.37 5.23
C ASN A 43 31.83 -9.18 5.99
N ARG A 44 30.58 -8.81 5.66
CA ARG A 44 29.87 -7.74 6.39
C ARG A 44 29.70 -8.07 7.87
N VAL A 45 29.26 -9.28 8.20
CA VAL A 45 29.09 -9.70 9.60
C VAL A 45 30.43 -9.70 10.34
N GLN A 46 31.53 -10.03 9.67
CA GLN A 46 32.86 -9.93 10.25
C GLN A 46 33.26 -8.47 10.50
N ASP A 47 33.09 -7.59 9.52
CA ASP A 47 33.40 -6.16 9.63
C ASP A 47 32.59 -5.50 10.77
N ASP A 48 31.29 -5.82 10.87
CA ASP A 48 30.42 -5.32 11.93
C ASP A 48 30.90 -5.79 13.32
N LEU A 49 31.30 -7.06 13.45
CA LEU A 49 31.85 -7.60 14.70
C LEU A 49 33.15 -6.88 15.09
N GLU A 50 34.06 -6.69 14.14
CA GLU A 50 35.32 -5.97 14.35
C GLU A 50 35.08 -4.50 14.77
N SER A 51 34.08 -3.85 14.16
CA SER A 51 33.67 -2.49 14.51
C SER A 51 33.13 -2.40 15.94
N GLU A 52 32.25 -3.30 16.36
CA GLU A 52 31.70 -3.33 17.72
C GLU A 52 32.80 -3.55 18.77
N PHE A 53 33.73 -4.46 18.52
CA PHE A 53 34.89 -4.63 19.40
C PHE A 53 35.76 -3.38 19.44
N THR A 54 36.00 -2.73 18.29
CA THR A 54 36.78 -1.48 18.24
C THR A 54 36.12 -0.37 19.08
N SER A 55 34.80 -0.25 19.02
CA SER A 55 34.02 0.66 19.86
C SER A 55 34.19 0.35 21.35
N LEU A 56 34.06 -0.92 21.74
CA LEU A 56 34.26 -1.35 23.13
C LEU A 56 35.68 -1.04 23.64
N HIS A 57 36.71 -1.28 22.83
CA HIS A 57 38.09 -0.93 23.18
C HIS A 57 38.25 0.57 23.41
N SER A 58 37.64 1.41 22.56
CA SER A 58 37.69 2.87 22.72
C SER A 58 37.10 3.33 24.05
N VAL A 59 35.97 2.75 24.48
CA VAL A 59 35.35 3.08 25.77
C VAL A 59 36.25 2.65 26.94
N LEU A 60 36.85 1.46 26.86
CA LEU A 60 37.78 0.97 27.87
C LEU A 60 39.04 1.83 27.98
N ASP A 61 39.58 2.28 26.84
CA ASP A 61 40.75 3.16 26.80
C ASP A 61 40.42 4.55 27.37
N GLU A 62 39.26 5.13 27.03
CA GLU A 62 38.80 6.40 27.62
C GLU A 62 38.62 6.28 29.14
N MET A 63 37.98 5.20 29.60
CA MET A 63 37.81 4.94 31.04
C MET A 63 39.15 4.81 31.75
N LYS A 64 40.10 4.07 31.17
CA LYS A 64 41.46 3.93 31.67
C LYS A 64 42.18 5.27 31.75
N GLU A 65 42.11 6.10 30.71
CA GLU A 65 42.72 7.42 30.70
C GLU A 65 42.11 8.33 31.78
N ASN A 66 40.79 8.31 31.95
CA ASN A 66 40.08 9.05 33.00
C ASN A 66 40.49 8.61 34.41
N MET A 67 40.65 7.31 34.66
CA MET A 67 41.11 6.81 35.95
C MET A 67 42.58 7.17 36.23
N VAL A 68 43.44 7.04 35.22
CA VAL A 68 44.86 7.41 35.32
C VAL A 68 45.04 8.91 35.57
N THR A 69 44.27 9.76 34.90
CA THR A 69 44.31 11.22 35.11
C THR A 69 43.86 11.59 36.52
N ARG A 70 42.80 10.95 37.04
CA ARG A 70 42.36 11.12 38.44
C ARG A 70 43.45 10.72 39.44
N ILE A 71 44.10 9.58 39.25
CA ILE A 71 45.24 9.15 40.09
C ILE A 71 46.39 10.18 40.02
N LYS A 72 46.73 10.67 38.82
CA LYS A 72 47.79 11.68 38.64
C LYS A 72 47.44 13.00 39.34
N GLN A 73 46.21 13.48 39.21
CA GLN A 73 45.75 14.71 39.85
C GLN A 73 45.78 14.59 41.38
N GLU A 74 45.28 13.48 41.90
CA GLU A 74 45.26 13.20 43.33
C GLU A 74 46.70 13.11 43.90
N ARG A 75 47.60 12.41 43.19
CA ARG A 75 49.02 12.35 43.52
C ARG A 75 49.64 13.76 43.53
N ALA A 76 49.37 14.57 42.51
CA ALA A 76 49.91 15.92 42.41
C ALA A 76 49.42 16.82 43.57
N SER A 77 48.13 16.75 43.91
CA SER A 77 47.54 17.49 45.04
C SER A 77 48.18 17.10 46.38
N ARG A 78 48.29 15.79 46.68
CA ARG A 78 48.97 15.32 47.90
C ARG A 78 50.45 15.71 47.94
N THR A 79 51.13 15.60 46.80
CA THR A 79 52.55 16.00 46.69
C THR A 79 52.71 17.50 47.00
N TYR A 80 51.83 18.34 46.45
CA TYR A 80 51.83 19.78 46.72
C TYR A 80 51.59 20.09 48.22
N GLU A 81 50.60 19.44 48.84
CA GLU A 81 50.32 19.62 50.27
C GLU A 81 51.49 19.21 51.17
N LEU A 82 52.12 18.06 50.88
CA LEU A 82 53.29 17.59 51.61
C LEU A 82 54.50 18.51 51.41
N GLN A 83 54.76 18.97 50.18
CA GLN A 83 55.84 19.94 49.90
C GLN A 83 55.62 21.27 50.62
N SER A 84 54.38 21.76 50.66
CA SER A 84 54.03 22.99 51.37
C SER A 84 54.25 22.85 52.89
N GLN A 85 53.83 21.72 53.47
CA GLN A 85 54.10 21.39 54.87
C GLN A 85 55.60 21.30 55.16
N LEU A 86 56.36 20.64 54.28
CA LEU A 86 57.81 20.51 54.42
C LEU A 86 58.49 21.88 54.39
N SER A 87 58.11 22.77 53.46
CA SER A 87 58.63 24.14 53.41
C SER A 87 58.31 24.94 54.67
N ALA A 88 57.09 24.82 55.20
CA ALA A 88 56.70 25.49 56.44
C ALA A 88 57.51 24.99 57.65
N CYS A 89 57.72 23.67 57.75
CA CYS A 89 58.56 23.07 58.79
C CYS A 89 60.03 23.51 58.67
N SER A 90 60.59 23.54 57.45
CA SER A 90 61.96 24.02 57.23
C SER A 90 62.15 25.47 57.67
N LYS A 91 61.22 26.37 57.32
CA LYS A 91 61.27 27.78 57.75
C LYS A 91 61.16 27.92 59.28
N ALA A 92 60.28 27.12 59.90
CA ALA A 92 60.14 27.12 61.36
C ALA A 92 61.40 26.60 62.06
N LEU A 93 62.09 25.62 61.46
CA LEU A 93 63.36 25.10 61.97
C LEU A 93 64.48 26.15 61.86
N GLU A 94 64.63 26.79 60.70
CA GLU A 94 65.64 27.85 60.48
C GLU A 94 65.45 29.01 61.47
N SER A 95 64.21 29.48 61.64
CA SER A 95 63.89 30.49 62.66
C SER A 95 64.18 30.04 64.09
N SER A 96 63.96 28.75 64.39
CA SER A 96 64.32 28.19 65.71
C SER A 96 65.83 28.15 65.91
N GLU A 97 66.61 27.81 64.88
CA GLU A 97 68.08 27.78 64.93
C GLU A 97 68.65 29.19 65.17
N GLU A 98 68.14 30.20 64.45
CA GLU A 98 68.51 31.61 64.67
C GLU A 98 68.23 32.08 66.10
N LEU A 99 67.06 31.75 66.65
CA LEU A 99 66.70 32.08 68.03
C LEU A 99 67.60 31.36 69.05
N LEU A 100 67.99 30.12 68.77
CA LEU A 100 68.89 29.34 69.62
C LEU A 100 70.30 29.95 69.62
N GLU A 101 70.78 30.40 68.46
CA GLU A 101 72.06 31.11 68.34
C GLU A 101 72.06 32.43 69.14
N LEU A 102 70.98 33.21 69.06
CA LEU A 102 70.81 34.44 69.83
C LEU A 102 70.74 34.18 71.35
N ALA A 103 70.01 33.15 71.78
CA ALA A 103 69.92 32.78 73.19
C ALA A 103 71.28 32.34 73.75
N ASN A 104 72.08 31.63 72.96
CA ASN A 104 73.42 31.19 73.35
C ASN A 104 74.40 32.37 73.50
N GLN A 105 74.23 33.45 72.72
CA GLN A 105 74.99 34.68 72.87
C GLN A 105 74.56 35.53 74.08
N THR A 106 73.32 35.38 74.56
CA THR A 106 72.72 36.26 75.60
C THR A 106 72.50 35.59 76.97
N LEU A 107 72.77 34.28 77.11
CA LEU A 107 72.68 33.50 78.37
C LEU A 107 71.29 33.55 79.06
N VAL A 108 70.20 33.66 78.30
CA VAL A 108 68.82 33.64 78.87
C VAL A 108 68.18 32.27 78.65
N THR A 109 67.67 31.65 79.73
CA THR A 109 66.92 30.38 79.68
C THR A 109 65.54 30.56 79.05
N MET A 110 65.32 29.96 77.88
CA MET A 110 64.09 30.03 77.10
C MET A 110 63.35 28.69 77.10
N ALA A 111 62.40 28.50 78.03
CA ALA A 111 61.40 27.43 77.94
C ALA A 111 60.05 28.07 78.34
N PRO A 112 59.11 28.28 77.39
CA PRO A 112 58.29 27.15 76.91
C PRO A 112 57.69 27.34 75.49
N ALA A 113 58.37 27.98 74.53
CA ALA A 113 57.78 28.27 73.20
C ALA A 113 57.68 27.04 72.26
N PHE A 114 58.28 25.90 72.60
CA PHE A 114 58.40 24.74 71.71
C PHE A 114 57.27 23.72 71.91
N ARG A 115 56.07 24.03 71.41
CA ARG A 115 55.00 23.04 71.17
C ARG A 115 54.68 22.97 69.67
N LEU A 116 55.69 22.67 68.85
CA LEU A 116 55.49 22.35 67.43
C LEU A 116 54.97 20.92 67.32
N SER A 117 53.72 20.76 66.89
CA SER A 117 53.15 19.45 66.56
C SER A 117 53.55 19.05 65.14
N LEU A 118 54.44 18.06 65.01
CA LEU A 118 55.03 17.57 63.75
C LEU A 118 54.18 16.53 63.00
N LYS A 119 52.89 16.39 63.31
CA LYS A 119 52.04 15.44 62.58
C LYS A 119 51.77 15.94 61.16
N ALA A 120 52.15 15.14 60.17
CA ALA A 120 51.78 15.36 58.78
C ALA A 120 50.25 15.48 58.66
N LYS A 121 49.77 16.55 58.02
CA LYS A 121 48.33 16.76 57.81
C LYS A 121 47.79 16.01 56.60
N ALA A 122 48.67 15.58 55.68
CA ALA A 122 48.30 14.82 54.50
C ALA A 122 48.69 13.35 54.66
N SER A 123 47.77 12.44 54.28
CA SER A 123 48.00 10.99 54.24
C SER A 123 48.66 10.61 52.91
N ASP A 124 49.59 9.65 52.95
CA ASP A 124 50.25 9.05 51.78
C ASP A 124 49.43 7.92 51.14
N ASN A 125 48.34 7.49 51.78
CA ASN A 125 47.53 6.38 51.31
C ASN A 125 46.59 6.75 50.14
N MET A 126 46.61 5.94 49.08
CA MET A 126 45.73 6.05 47.90
C MET A 126 44.87 4.79 47.67
N SER A 127 44.75 3.89 48.65
CA SER A 127 44.05 2.60 48.50
C SER A 127 42.57 2.69 48.09
N HIS A 128 41.91 3.83 48.36
CA HIS A 128 40.53 4.08 47.96
C HIS A 128 40.36 4.21 46.42
N LEU A 129 41.45 4.26 45.66
CA LEU A 129 41.46 4.26 44.19
C LEU A 129 41.73 2.87 43.59
N MET A 130 41.82 1.82 44.41
CA MET A 130 41.92 0.45 43.91
C MET A 130 40.66 0.05 43.13
N VAL A 131 40.86 -0.72 42.07
CA VAL A 131 39.80 -1.11 41.14
C VAL A 131 39.62 -2.62 41.17
N ASP A 132 38.37 -3.06 41.11
CA ASP A 132 37.99 -4.46 40.90
C ASP A 132 37.22 -4.54 39.57
N PHE A 133 37.67 -5.41 38.65
CA PHE A 133 37.07 -5.61 37.32
C PHE A 133 36.33 -6.95 37.22
N SER A 134 36.08 -7.62 38.35
CA SER A 134 35.52 -8.97 38.36
C SER A 134 34.13 -9.03 37.72
N GLN A 135 33.28 -8.05 37.99
CA GLN A 135 31.92 -7.97 37.43
C GLN A 135 31.96 -7.69 35.92
N GLU A 136 32.75 -6.72 35.49
CA GLU A 136 32.88 -6.33 34.09
C GLU A 136 33.45 -7.47 33.26
N LYS A 137 34.43 -8.20 33.80
CA LYS A 137 35.00 -9.38 33.16
C LYS A 137 33.96 -10.49 32.98
N GLU A 138 33.12 -10.73 33.99
CA GLU A 138 32.03 -11.71 33.90
C GLU A 138 31.01 -11.31 32.82
N MET A 139 30.65 -10.02 32.75
CA MET A 139 29.76 -9.50 31.70
C MET A 139 30.36 -9.68 30.29
N LEU A 140 31.67 -9.40 30.11
CA LEU A 140 32.36 -9.60 28.83
C LEU A 140 32.46 -11.07 28.43
N GLN A 141 32.67 -11.98 29.39
CA GLN A 141 32.68 -13.43 29.15
C GLN A 141 31.29 -13.98 28.81
N GLY A 142 30.23 -13.25 29.18
CA GLY A 142 28.84 -13.58 28.84
C GLY A 142 28.41 -13.19 27.42
N LEU A 143 29.26 -12.49 26.64
CA LEU A 143 28.94 -12.08 25.27
C LEU A 143 28.72 -13.30 24.37
N LYS A 144 27.60 -13.31 23.65
CA LYS A 144 27.19 -14.38 22.73
C LYS A 144 26.60 -13.76 21.47
N PHE A 145 26.69 -14.47 20.36
CA PHE A 145 25.91 -14.13 19.17
C PHE A 145 24.43 -14.06 19.53
N LEU A 146 23.73 -13.10 18.93
CA LEU A 146 22.30 -12.98 19.09
C LEU A 146 21.63 -14.22 18.49
N PRO A 147 20.64 -14.82 19.17
CA PRO A 147 19.83 -15.86 18.54
C PRO A 147 19.13 -15.26 17.32
N VAL A 148 18.89 -16.09 16.30
CA VAL A 148 18.04 -15.69 15.18
C VAL A 148 16.69 -15.31 15.76
N PRO A 149 16.19 -14.08 15.53
CA PRO A 149 14.88 -13.67 16.00
C PRO A 149 13.82 -14.66 15.50
N ALA A 150 12.81 -14.94 16.33
CA ALA A 150 11.69 -15.76 15.89
C ALA A 150 11.08 -15.18 14.61
N THR A 151 10.71 -16.05 13.67
CA THR A 151 10.10 -15.60 12.40
C THR A 151 8.85 -14.77 12.71
N PRO A 152 8.78 -13.51 12.25
CA PRO A 152 7.57 -12.70 12.44
C PRO A 152 6.39 -13.35 11.74
N GLU A 153 5.28 -13.54 12.46
CA GLU A 153 4.06 -14.13 11.93
C GLU A 153 3.09 -13.01 11.56
N ILE A 154 2.70 -12.96 10.28
CA ILE A 154 1.74 -11.95 9.82
C ILE A 154 0.38 -12.25 10.45
N GLN A 155 -0.09 -11.30 11.25
CA GLN A 155 -1.44 -11.29 11.81
C GLN A 155 -2.43 -10.81 10.76
N VAL A 156 -2.68 -11.76 9.89
CA VAL A 156 -3.67 -11.78 8.84
C VAL A 156 -5.03 -11.15 9.27
N SER A 157 -5.54 -11.47 10.46
CA SER A 157 -6.80 -10.93 10.99
C SER A 157 -6.75 -9.45 11.38
N GLU A 158 -5.56 -8.93 11.69
CA GLU A 158 -5.33 -7.56 12.14
C GLU A 158 -4.82 -6.65 11.03
N CYS A 159 -4.27 -7.23 9.96
CA CYS A 159 -3.98 -6.50 8.74
C CYS A 159 -5.23 -5.75 8.30
N GLN A 160 -5.07 -4.65 7.58
CA GLN A 160 -6.19 -3.90 7.00
C GLN A 160 -5.81 -3.39 5.63
N VAL A 161 -6.80 -3.18 4.77
CA VAL A 161 -6.54 -2.46 3.52
C VAL A 161 -7.67 -1.48 3.23
N CYS A 162 -7.43 -0.23 3.59
CA CYS A 162 -8.36 0.87 3.43
C CYS A 162 -7.73 1.95 2.56
N ASP A 163 -8.55 2.67 1.80
CA ASP A 163 -8.15 3.93 1.15
C ASP A 163 -6.86 3.83 0.29
N ASN A 164 -6.70 2.76 -0.51
CA ASN A 164 -5.51 2.48 -1.32
C ASN A 164 -4.21 2.25 -0.52
N THR A 165 -4.35 1.84 0.74
CA THR A 165 -3.24 1.54 1.63
C THR A 165 -3.40 0.15 2.22
N VAL A 166 -2.33 -0.64 2.25
CA VAL A 166 -2.28 -1.98 2.87
C VAL A 166 -1.52 -1.84 4.19
N THR A 167 -2.21 -1.94 5.31
CA THR A 167 -1.61 -2.10 6.64
C THR A 167 -1.36 -3.57 6.89
N VAL A 168 -0.10 -3.95 6.96
CA VAL A 168 0.33 -5.29 7.37
C VAL A 168 0.68 -5.22 8.86
N VAL A 169 0.13 -6.12 9.65
CA VAL A 169 0.41 -6.29 11.07
C VAL A 169 1.02 -7.67 11.26
N TRP A 170 2.07 -7.78 12.07
CA TRP A 170 2.70 -9.04 12.43
C TRP A 170 3.00 -9.10 13.91
N THR A 171 3.15 -10.30 14.45
CA THR A 171 3.57 -10.50 15.83
C THR A 171 4.75 -11.45 15.92
N LEU A 172 5.48 -11.32 17.01
CA LEU A 172 6.51 -12.28 17.38
C LEU A 172 5.92 -13.26 18.40
N PRO A 173 6.14 -14.57 18.24
CA PRO A 173 5.77 -15.57 19.24
C PRO A 173 6.39 -15.28 20.61
N GLU A 174 7.62 -14.74 20.62
CA GLU A 174 8.32 -14.27 21.81
C GLU A 174 8.88 -12.86 21.55
N PRO A 175 8.59 -11.87 22.40
CA PRO A 175 9.11 -10.51 22.22
C PRO A 175 10.63 -10.50 22.41
N ASP A 176 11.37 -10.18 21.34
CA ASP A 176 12.82 -10.00 21.37
C ASP A 176 13.16 -8.51 21.33
N SER A 177 13.69 -8.00 22.46
CA SER A 177 14.10 -6.60 22.58
C SER A 177 15.33 -6.24 21.77
N LYS A 178 15.96 -7.21 21.10
CA LYS A 178 17.20 -7.03 20.32
C LYS A 178 16.95 -6.79 18.83
N ILE A 179 15.69 -6.82 18.39
CA ILE A 179 15.32 -6.49 17.01
C ILE A 179 15.34 -4.96 16.85
N ASP A 180 16.26 -4.46 16.02
CA ASP A 180 16.38 -3.03 15.71
C ASP A 180 15.30 -2.56 14.72
N HIS A 181 15.07 -3.34 13.65
CA HIS A 181 14.04 -3.04 12.65
C HIS A 181 13.56 -4.30 11.91
N TYR A 182 12.40 -4.16 11.25
CA TYR A 182 11.82 -5.13 10.34
C TYR A 182 11.99 -4.66 8.89
N ILE A 183 12.10 -5.65 7.99
CA ILE A 183 12.09 -5.46 6.54
C ILE A 183 10.82 -6.09 6.01
N LEU A 184 10.00 -5.31 5.29
CA LEU A 184 8.80 -5.78 4.63
C LEU A 184 9.03 -5.83 3.13
N GLU A 185 9.05 -7.05 2.58
CA GLU A 185 9.08 -7.29 1.15
C GLU A 185 7.66 -7.53 0.63
N HIS A 186 7.25 -6.76 -0.38
CA HIS A 186 5.94 -6.92 -0.99
C HIS A 186 6.02 -6.77 -2.50
N ARG A 187 5.06 -7.38 -3.21
CA ARG A 187 4.95 -7.24 -4.65
C ARG A 187 3.50 -7.36 -5.09
N ARG A 188 3.21 -6.86 -6.29
CA ARG A 188 1.87 -6.91 -6.87
C ARG A 188 1.75 -8.13 -7.76
N THR A 189 0.74 -8.94 -7.54
CA THR A 189 0.38 -10.06 -8.44
C THR A 189 -1.00 -9.80 -9.05
N ASN A 190 -1.21 -10.28 -10.27
CA ASN A 190 -2.49 -10.20 -11.00
C ASN A 190 -3.17 -11.59 -11.13
N HIS A 191 -2.62 -12.60 -10.45
CA HIS A 191 -3.11 -13.96 -10.44
C HIS A 191 -3.12 -14.51 -9.02
N GLU A 192 -4.01 -15.49 -8.77
CA GLU A 192 -4.04 -16.26 -7.52
C GLU A 192 -3.00 -17.38 -7.56
N GLY A 193 -2.36 -17.61 -6.42
CA GLY A 193 -1.39 -18.68 -6.22
C GLY A 193 0.05 -18.18 -5.97
N PRO A 194 0.98 -19.11 -5.74
CA PRO A 194 2.37 -18.77 -5.46
C PRO A 194 3.04 -18.06 -6.65
N PRO A 195 4.10 -17.26 -6.38
CA PRO A 195 4.96 -16.67 -7.39
C PRO A 195 5.17 -17.50 -8.66
N ARG A 196 4.80 -16.96 -9.82
CA ARG A 196 5.33 -17.47 -11.10
C ARG A 196 6.70 -16.86 -11.34
N ILE A 197 7.63 -17.67 -11.86
CA ILE A 197 9.04 -17.31 -12.08
C ILE A 197 9.22 -16.22 -13.17
N ARG A 198 8.20 -16.00 -14.01
CA ARG A 198 8.18 -14.96 -15.05
C ARG A 198 7.06 -13.96 -14.77
N GLU A 199 7.34 -12.91 -14.00
CA GLU A 199 6.46 -11.73 -13.88
C GLU A 199 7.27 -10.44 -13.92
N ASP A 200 6.70 -9.40 -14.55
CA ASP A 200 7.36 -8.14 -14.90
C ASP A 200 7.50 -7.14 -13.73
N TYR A 201 7.00 -7.46 -12.53
CA TYR A 201 6.99 -6.52 -11.40
C TYR A 201 8.06 -6.89 -10.35
N PRO A 202 8.99 -5.97 -10.03
CA PRO A 202 10.03 -6.20 -9.03
C PRO A 202 9.45 -6.28 -7.61
N TRP A 203 10.15 -6.99 -6.72
CA TRP A 203 9.89 -6.90 -5.28
C TRP A 203 10.18 -5.49 -4.79
N MET A 204 9.24 -4.94 -4.04
CA MET A 204 9.40 -3.68 -3.33
C MET A 204 9.82 -4.00 -1.90
N VAL A 205 10.86 -3.32 -1.42
CA VAL A 205 11.43 -3.53 -0.10
C VAL A 205 11.24 -2.25 0.72
N VAL A 206 10.70 -2.42 1.92
CA VAL A 206 10.59 -1.35 2.93
C VAL A 206 11.44 -1.74 4.13
N GLU A 207 12.45 -0.93 4.42
CA GLU A 207 13.39 -1.14 5.53
C GLU A 207 13.15 -0.15 6.68
N GLY A 208 13.69 -0.44 7.86
CA GLY A 208 13.72 0.49 9.00
C GLY A 208 12.42 0.57 9.80
N ILE A 209 11.53 -0.41 9.69
CA ILE A 209 10.26 -0.44 10.43
C ILE A 209 10.53 -0.85 11.89
N ARG A 210 10.18 -0.01 12.87
CA ARG A 210 10.45 -0.29 14.31
C ARG A 210 9.21 -0.70 15.11
N VAL A 211 8.07 -0.80 14.44
CA VAL A 211 6.77 -1.15 15.00
C VAL A 211 6.29 -2.45 14.35
N LEU A 212 5.28 -3.09 14.95
CA LEU A 212 4.72 -4.36 14.49
C LEU A 212 3.65 -4.20 13.40
N GLU A 213 3.53 -3.00 12.84
CA GLU A 213 2.62 -2.71 11.73
C GLU A 213 3.28 -1.77 10.73
N TYR A 214 2.95 -1.91 9.45
CA TYR A 214 3.37 -0.98 8.42
C TYR A 214 2.30 -0.78 7.36
N THR A 215 2.10 0.47 6.97
CA THR A 215 1.11 0.85 5.96
C THR A 215 1.79 1.18 4.63
N ILE A 216 1.64 0.28 3.66
CA ILE A 216 2.08 0.46 2.28
C ILE A 216 1.13 1.45 1.61
N THR A 217 1.66 2.58 1.14
CA THR A 217 0.88 3.63 0.45
C THR A 217 1.21 3.66 -1.05
N GLY A 218 0.22 3.93 -1.90
CA GLY A 218 0.42 4.03 -3.37
C GLY A 218 -0.01 2.81 -4.18
N THR A 219 -0.63 1.81 -3.55
CA THR A 219 -1.35 0.75 -4.27
C THR A 219 -2.71 1.29 -4.72
N ARG A 220 -2.76 1.88 -5.92
CA ARG A 220 -4.05 2.18 -6.57
C ARG A 220 -4.78 0.85 -6.75
N ASN A 221 -5.85 0.69 -5.97
CA ASN A 221 -6.59 -0.56 -5.70
C ASN A 221 -5.80 -1.53 -4.82
N ALA A 222 -5.98 -1.41 -3.51
CA ALA A 222 -5.88 -2.54 -2.62
C ALA A 222 -6.99 -2.41 -1.57
N THR A 223 -7.59 -3.54 -1.24
CA THR A 223 -8.79 -3.72 -0.44
C THR A 223 -8.59 -4.89 0.50
N ARG A 224 -9.27 -4.88 1.68
CA ARG A 224 -8.87 -5.41 3.01
C ARG A 224 -8.31 -6.86 3.09
N PRO A 225 -7.89 -7.28 4.30
CA PRO A 225 -6.59 -7.85 4.62
C PRO A 225 -6.35 -9.27 4.13
N ILE A 226 -5.09 -9.68 4.17
CA ILE A 226 -4.68 -11.04 3.89
C ILE A 226 -5.28 -11.90 5.00
N THR A 227 -6.23 -12.79 4.69
CA THR A 227 -6.60 -13.97 5.48
C THR A 227 -6.81 -15.13 4.53
N GLU A 228 -6.31 -16.30 4.93
CA GLU A 228 -6.56 -17.57 4.24
C GLU A 228 -8.06 -17.70 3.93
N ASP A 229 -8.35 -17.97 2.66
CA ASP A 229 -9.63 -18.41 2.12
C ASP A 229 -10.82 -17.45 2.18
N THR A 230 -10.65 -16.17 1.84
CA THR A 230 -11.80 -15.38 1.33
C THR A 230 -11.39 -14.36 0.27
N TYR A 231 -11.63 -14.69 -1.00
CA TYR A 231 -11.51 -13.78 -2.13
C TYR A 231 -12.59 -12.70 -2.08
N LEU A 232 -12.28 -11.53 -1.51
CA LEU A 232 -13.11 -10.33 -1.70
C LEU A 232 -12.88 -9.78 -3.11
N LEU A 233 -13.55 -10.40 -4.09
CA LEU A 233 -13.69 -9.89 -5.45
C LEU A 233 -14.37 -8.52 -5.37
N THR A 234 -13.60 -7.44 -5.42
CA THR A 234 -14.19 -6.13 -5.67
C THR A 234 -14.79 -6.13 -7.07
N PHE A 235 -16.06 -5.78 -7.17
CA PHE A 235 -16.75 -5.76 -8.43
C PHE A 235 -16.11 -4.73 -9.37
N THR A 236 -15.39 -5.28 -10.33
CA THR A 236 -14.71 -4.57 -11.40
C THR A 236 -15.43 -4.91 -12.68
N PHE A 237 -15.86 -3.88 -13.40
CA PHE A 237 -16.48 -4.00 -14.70
C PHE A 237 -15.88 -2.97 -15.65
N LYS A 238 -15.99 -3.23 -16.94
CA LYS A 238 -15.72 -2.25 -18.00
C LYS A 238 -17.04 -1.79 -18.62
N LEU A 239 -16.99 -0.74 -19.42
CA LEU A 239 -18.14 -0.26 -20.17
C LEU A 239 -18.24 -1.03 -21.50
N ASP A 240 -19.39 -1.65 -21.74
CA ASP A 240 -19.65 -2.41 -22.94
C ASP A 240 -19.94 -1.46 -24.11
N SER A 241 -18.89 -1.12 -24.87
CA SER A 241 -18.96 -0.31 -26.08
C SER A 241 -19.85 -0.93 -27.18
N SER A 242 -20.14 -2.23 -27.12
CA SER A 242 -21.08 -2.86 -28.06
C SER A 242 -22.54 -2.51 -27.75
N SER A 243 -22.85 -2.23 -26.47
CA SER A 243 -24.16 -1.76 -26.02
C SER A 243 -24.39 -0.26 -26.26
N SER A 244 -23.31 0.52 -26.35
CA SER A 244 -23.37 1.98 -26.29
C SER A 244 -24.18 2.62 -27.44
N HIS A 245 -24.87 3.71 -27.12
CA HIS A 245 -25.50 4.55 -28.13
C HIS A 245 -24.45 5.09 -29.11
N GLN A 246 -24.79 5.21 -30.40
CA GLN A 246 -23.83 5.61 -31.44
C GLN A 246 -23.21 7.02 -31.25
N ASN A 247 -23.90 7.90 -30.51
CA ASN A 247 -23.38 9.22 -30.11
C ASN A 247 -22.46 9.16 -28.89
N LEU A 248 -22.13 7.99 -28.34
CA LEU A 248 -21.26 7.86 -27.19
C LEU A 248 -19.93 7.28 -27.62
N LYS A 249 -18.85 7.99 -27.34
CA LYS A 249 -17.49 7.47 -27.41
C LYS A 249 -17.15 6.87 -26.06
N VAL A 250 -16.81 5.59 -26.05
CA VAL A 250 -16.44 4.85 -24.84
C VAL A 250 -14.95 4.58 -24.90
N GLU A 251 -14.20 5.14 -23.95
CA GLU A 251 -12.77 4.93 -23.77
C GLU A 251 -12.53 4.42 -22.35
N ASP A 252 -12.28 3.12 -22.23
CA ASP A 252 -12.15 2.40 -20.96
C ASP A 252 -13.35 2.59 -20.01
N LEU A 253 -13.19 3.43 -18.99
CA LEU A 253 -14.21 3.79 -17.99
C LEU A 253 -14.71 5.23 -18.15
N SER A 254 -14.37 5.90 -19.25
CA SER A 254 -14.80 7.25 -19.58
C SER A 254 -15.69 7.25 -20.81
N VAL A 255 -16.68 8.13 -20.81
CA VAL A 255 -17.65 8.27 -21.89
C VAL A 255 -17.89 9.72 -22.20
N GLU A 256 -17.84 10.06 -23.48
CA GLU A 256 -18.12 11.39 -23.98
C GLU A 256 -19.22 11.34 -25.04
N TRP A 257 -20.15 12.30 -24.96
CA TRP A 257 -21.18 12.49 -25.98
C TRP A 257 -20.62 13.24 -27.19
N ASP A 258 -20.79 12.66 -28.37
CA ASP A 258 -20.39 13.22 -29.66
C ASP A 258 -21.62 13.61 -30.49
N SER A 259 -21.77 14.91 -30.78
CA SER A 259 -22.83 15.45 -31.63
C SER A 259 -22.85 14.90 -33.06
N SER A 260 -21.70 14.43 -33.58
CA SER A 260 -21.55 13.97 -34.96
C SER A 260 -21.93 12.50 -35.19
N GLY A 261 -22.18 11.75 -34.11
CA GLY A 261 -22.69 10.38 -34.17
C GLY A 261 -21.75 9.38 -34.86
N GLY A 262 -20.44 9.53 -34.66
CA GLY A 262 -19.44 8.62 -35.23
C GLY A 262 -19.32 8.65 -36.76
N LYS A 263 -19.93 9.61 -37.46
CA LYS A 263 -19.89 9.73 -38.93
C LYS A 263 -18.63 10.39 -39.50
N ILE A 264 -17.49 10.28 -38.82
CA ILE A 264 -16.20 10.80 -39.31
C ILE A 264 -15.19 9.64 -39.41
N GLN A 265 -15.46 8.67 -40.29
CA GLN A 265 -14.45 7.80 -40.92
C GLN A 265 -15.10 6.88 -41.97
N ASP A 266 -15.49 7.45 -43.11
CA ASP A 266 -15.63 6.70 -44.38
C ASP A 266 -15.54 7.67 -45.58
N ILE A 267 -14.52 8.54 -45.56
CA ILE A 267 -14.06 9.24 -46.76
C ILE A 267 -12.63 8.76 -47.04
N ARG A 268 -12.50 7.51 -47.49
CA ARG A 268 -11.34 7.13 -48.29
C ARG A 268 -11.64 7.43 -49.74
N LYS A 269 -10.87 8.39 -50.26
CA LYS A 269 -10.64 8.66 -51.67
C LYS A 269 -10.49 7.35 -52.45
N ASP A 270 -11.29 7.16 -53.48
CA ASP A 270 -10.79 6.63 -54.75
C ASP A 270 -11.51 7.34 -55.90
N LYS A 271 -10.81 8.35 -56.44
CA LYS A 271 -10.98 8.74 -57.83
C LYS A 271 -10.18 7.73 -58.65
N ASN A 272 -10.85 6.93 -59.47
CA ASN A 272 -10.40 6.69 -60.82
C ASN A 272 -11.55 6.22 -61.72
N ARG A 273 -11.84 7.07 -62.71
CA ARG A 273 -12.59 6.74 -63.92
C ARG A 273 -11.72 5.87 -64.82
N THR A 274 -12.26 4.80 -65.38
CA THR A 274 -12.05 4.43 -66.79
C THR A 274 -13.22 3.59 -67.32
N ASN A 275 -13.45 3.75 -68.62
CA ASN A 275 -14.64 3.44 -69.41
C ASN A 275 -14.83 1.94 -69.77
N SER A 276 -16.11 1.49 -69.75
CA SER A 276 -16.94 0.63 -70.65
C SER A 276 -16.32 -0.30 -71.73
N PRO A 277 -17.02 -1.33 -72.34
CA PRO A 277 -18.48 -1.46 -72.60
C PRO A 277 -19.12 -2.89 -72.59
N MET A 278 -20.41 -2.91 -72.95
CA MET A 278 -21.41 -4.00 -73.09
C MET A 278 -21.03 -5.28 -73.88
N HIS A 279 -21.61 -6.43 -73.48
CA HIS A 279 -22.25 -7.39 -74.40
C HIS A 279 -23.36 -8.22 -73.68
N SER A 280 -24.44 -8.48 -74.42
CA SER A 280 -25.77 -9.02 -74.07
C SER A 280 -25.89 -10.58 -74.09
N PRO A 281 -27.07 -11.23 -74.29
CA PRO A 281 -28.10 -11.62 -73.33
C PRO A 281 -28.36 -13.17 -73.26
N ALA A 282 -28.99 -13.71 -72.20
CA ALA A 282 -30.01 -14.79 -72.24
C ALA A 282 -30.22 -15.54 -70.89
N ARG A 283 -31.51 -15.62 -70.52
CA ARG A 283 -32.28 -16.64 -69.77
C ARG A 283 -31.52 -17.74 -68.98
N SER A 284 -31.90 -17.91 -67.71
CA SER A 284 -32.73 -19.06 -67.26
C SER A 284 -32.95 -19.02 -65.74
N ALA A 285 -34.15 -19.42 -65.32
CA ALA A 285 -34.57 -19.48 -63.94
C ALA A 285 -33.86 -20.62 -63.19
N LEU A 286 -33.30 -20.33 -62.01
CA LEU A 286 -33.15 -21.30 -60.93
C LEU A 286 -32.93 -20.59 -59.59
N MET A 287 -33.83 -20.86 -58.64
CA MET A 287 -33.72 -20.80 -57.18
C MET A 287 -32.83 -19.72 -56.55
N SER A 288 -33.46 -18.72 -55.94
CA SER A 288 -32.82 -17.81 -54.97
C SER A 288 -32.15 -18.61 -53.86
N PRO A 289 -30.84 -18.45 -53.59
CA PRO A 289 -30.27 -18.94 -52.36
C PRO A 289 -30.93 -18.17 -51.22
N LYS A 290 -31.59 -18.90 -50.32
CA LYS A 290 -32.08 -18.36 -49.04
C LYS A 290 -30.93 -17.58 -48.41
N ARG A 291 -31.07 -16.26 -48.37
CA ARG A 291 -30.13 -15.37 -47.71
C ARG A 291 -30.17 -15.76 -46.24
N ALA A 292 -29.14 -16.49 -45.79
CA ALA A 292 -28.87 -16.66 -44.37
C ALA A 292 -28.90 -15.27 -43.72
N PRO A 293 -29.48 -15.11 -42.52
CA PRO A 293 -29.51 -13.82 -41.87
C PRO A 293 -28.08 -13.40 -41.57
N THR A 294 -27.56 -12.49 -42.38
CA THR A 294 -26.29 -11.82 -42.10
C THR A 294 -26.55 -10.90 -40.91
N THR A 295 -25.92 -11.23 -39.78
CA THR A 295 -25.92 -10.41 -38.57
C THR A 295 -25.33 -9.03 -38.89
N ARG A 296 -26.20 -8.03 -39.05
CA ARG A 296 -25.78 -6.62 -39.08
C ARG A 296 -25.17 -6.26 -37.72
N PRO A 297 -24.00 -5.60 -37.67
CA PRO A 297 -23.34 -5.19 -36.43
C PRO A 297 -24.00 -3.92 -35.83
N GLY A 298 -25.30 -3.99 -35.52
CA GLY A 298 -26.06 -2.84 -35.04
C GLY A 298 -27.34 -3.17 -34.28
N ARG A 299 -27.57 -4.44 -33.91
CA ARG A 299 -28.82 -4.84 -33.25
C ARG A 299 -28.78 -4.75 -31.71
N ASP A 300 -27.61 -4.51 -31.13
CA ASP A 300 -27.44 -4.52 -29.67
C ASP A 300 -27.18 -3.13 -29.05
N ARG A 301 -27.11 -2.08 -29.87
CA ARG A 301 -26.87 -0.71 -29.39
C ARG A 301 -28.17 -0.02 -28.97
N PHE A 302 -28.08 0.84 -27.95
CA PHE A 302 -29.15 1.79 -27.67
C PHE A 302 -29.30 2.80 -28.81
N THR A 303 -30.52 3.27 -29.04
CA THR A 303 -30.86 4.19 -30.14
C THR A 303 -31.88 5.24 -29.70
N ALA A 304 -32.25 6.15 -30.61
CA ALA A 304 -33.16 7.27 -30.37
C ALA A 304 -32.65 8.20 -29.24
N GLU A 305 -33.48 8.50 -28.25
CA GLU A 305 -33.11 9.37 -27.12
C GLU A 305 -32.50 8.59 -25.94
N SER A 306 -32.22 7.30 -26.11
CA SER A 306 -31.57 6.49 -25.08
C SER A 306 -30.04 6.56 -25.25
N TYR A 307 -29.45 7.67 -24.82
CA TYR A 307 -27.98 7.85 -24.78
C TYR A 307 -27.35 7.01 -23.66
N THR A 308 -27.50 5.69 -23.74
CA THR A 308 -27.17 4.72 -22.69
C THR A 308 -25.94 3.88 -23.06
N VAL A 309 -25.18 3.48 -22.05
CA VAL A 309 -24.17 2.43 -22.10
C VAL A 309 -24.29 1.57 -20.84
N LEU A 310 -24.08 0.26 -20.98
CA LEU A 310 -24.08 -0.70 -19.88
C LEU A 310 -22.66 -1.11 -19.51
N ALA A 311 -22.50 -1.63 -18.29
CA ALA A 311 -21.34 -2.40 -17.92
C ALA A 311 -21.32 -3.78 -18.63
N ASP A 312 -20.12 -4.36 -18.75
CA ASP A 312 -19.91 -5.70 -19.31
C ASP A 312 -20.20 -6.84 -18.32
N THR A 313 -20.28 -6.51 -17.02
CA THR A 313 -20.44 -7.48 -15.93
C THR A 313 -21.75 -7.24 -15.20
N MET A 314 -22.47 -8.33 -14.92
CA MET A 314 -23.75 -8.31 -14.19
C MET A 314 -23.50 -8.54 -12.69
N ILE A 315 -24.42 -8.05 -11.86
CA ILE A 315 -24.46 -8.27 -10.42
C ILE A 315 -25.61 -9.24 -10.14
N ASP A 316 -25.26 -10.41 -9.64
CA ASP A 316 -26.18 -11.50 -9.28
C ASP A 316 -25.98 -12.02 -7.85
N ALA A 317 -25.01 -11.46 -7.13
CA ALA A 317 -24.74 -11.74 -5.73
C ALA A 317 -23.93 -10.61 -5.06
N GLY A 318 -23.95 -10.61 -3.73
CA GLY A 318 -23.12 -9.79 -2.87
C GLY A 318 -23.46 -8.31 -2.84
N GLN A 319 -22.50 -7.57 -2.29
CA GLN A 319 -22.56 -6.14 -2.08
C GLN A 319 -21.51 -5.44 -2.92
N GLN A 320 -21.97 -4.58 -3.83
CA GLN A 320 -21.12 -3.91 -4.81
C GLN A 320 -21.18 -2.40 -4.64
N TYR A 321 -20.05 -1.73 -4.88
CA TYR A 321 -19.95 -0.27 -4.82
C TYR A 321 -19.07 0.27 -5.94
N TRP A 322 -19.52 1.34 -6.59
CA TRP A 322 -18.75 2.08 -7.59
C TRP A 322 -19.09 3.57 -7.51
N GLU A 323 -18.20 4.41 -8.04
CA GLU A 323 -18.41 5.87 -8.06
C GLU A 323 -18.36 6.40 -9.48
N VAL A 324 -19.16 7.43 -9.76
CA VAL A 324 -19.22 8.07 -11.08
C VAL A 324 -19.07 9.56 -10.93
N ARG A 325 -18.07 10.11 -11.63
CA ARG A 325 -17.85 11.54 -11.79
C ARG A 325 -18.38 11.95 -13.16
N PHE A 326 -19.34 12.84 -13.18
CA PHE A 326 -19.89 13.42 -14.40
C PHE A 326 -19.40 14.87 -14.56
N ASP A 327 -19.34 15.33 -15.80
CA ASP A 327 -19.03 16.71 -16.11
C ASP A 327 -20.20 17.62 -15.70
N LYS A 328 -19.90 18.72 -15.00
CA LYS A 328 -20.89 19.70 -14.53
C LYS A 328 -21.58 20.42 -15.67
N GLU A 329 -20.96 20.47 -16.85
CA GLU A 329 -21.54 21.06 -18.06
C GLU A 329 -22.46 20.09 -18.80
N SER A 330 -22.53 18.82 -18.38
CA SER A 330 -23.46 17.84 -18.94
C SER A 330 -24.88 18.33 -18.80
N LYS A 331 -25.64 18.36 -19.91
CA LYS A 331 -27.05 18.79 -19.91
C LYS A 331 -27.99 17.76 -19.31
N ALA A 332 -27.68 16.47 -19.46
CA ALA A 332 -28.35 15.41 -18.72
C ALA A 332 -27.38 14.27 -18.44
N PHE A 333 -27.51 13.66 -17.26
CA PHE A 333 -26.74 12.50 -16.85
C PHE A 333 -27.63 11.57 -16.02
N ALA A 334 -27.47 10.25 -16.16
CA ALA A 334 -28.11 9.29 -15.25
C ALA A 334 -27.17 8.15 -14.90
N VAL A 335 -27.30 7.66 -13.68
CA VAL A 335 -26.56 6.50 -13.17
C VAL A 335 -27.49 5.60 -12.38
N GLY A 336 -27.34 4.29 -12.57
CA GLY A 336 -28.06 3.30 -11.78
C GLY A 336 -27.79 1.88 -12.25
N VAL A 337 -28.83 1.05 -12.18
CA VAL A 337 -28.78 -0.34 -12.65
C VAL A 337 -29.97 -0.65 -13.54
N ALA A 338 -29.79 -1.61 -14.46
CA ALA A 338 -30.80 -2.07 -15.39
C ALA A 338 -30.84 -3.59 -15.46
N LEU A 339 -31.99 -4.14 -15.83
CA LEU A 339 -32.12 -5.54 -16.21
C LEU A 339 -31.66 -5.72 -17.66
N ARG A 340 -31.23 -6.93 -18.00
CA ARG A 340 -30.87 -7.29 -19.38
C ARG A 340 -32.04 -7.09 -20.37
N SER A 341 -33.28 -7.12 -19.87
CA SER A 341 -34.50 -6.90 -20.64
C SER A 341 -34.78 -5.43 -20.96
N LEU A 342 -33.92 -4.48 -20.56
CA LEU A 342 -34.08 -3.06 -20.89
C LEU A 342 -34.12 -2.86 -22.41
N GLY A 343 -35.19 -2.25 -22.92
CA GLY A 343 -35.37 -1.99 -24.34
C GLY A 343 -34.34 -0.98 -24.86
N LYS A 344 -33.86 -1.19 -26.09
CA LYS A 344 -32.83 -0.32 -26.71
C LYS A 344 -33.30 1.10 -27.03
N PHE A 345 -34.60 1.37 -26.90
CA PHE A 345 -35.23 2.68 -27.05
C PHE A 345 -35.62 3.30 -25.70
N ASP A 346 -35.54 2.52 -24.62
CA ASP A 346 -35.97 2.96 -23.29
C ASP A 346 -34.86 3.77 -22.61
N GLN A 347 -35.23 4.92 -22.04
CA GLN A 347 -34.33 5.67 -21.16
C GLN A 347 -34.40 5.08 -19.75
N LEU A 348 -33.30 5.19 -19.00
CA LEU A 348 -33.24 4.74 -17.62
C LEU A 348 -34.34 5.39 -16.76
N GLY A 349 -35.02 4.56 -15.97
CA GLY A 349 -36.13 4.95 -15.10
C GLY A 349 -37.49 5.08 -15.78
N LYS A 350 -37.61 4.97 -17.11
CA LYS A 350 -38.91 5.03 -17.81
C LYS A 350 -39.70 3.72 -17.71
N THR A 351 -39.02 2.58 -17.60
CA THR A 351 -39.65 1.25 -17.50
C THR A 351 -39.31 0.59 -16.16
N GLY A 352 -40.01 -0.50 -15.83
CA GLY A 352 -39.69 -1.33 -14.66
C GLY A 352 -38.35 -2.08 -14.77
N ALA A 353 -37.65 -1.99 -15.91
CA ALA A 353 -36.39 -2.67 -16.13
C ALA A 353 -35.16 -1.84 -15.71
N SER A 354 -35.33 -0.69 -15.06
CA SER A 354 -34.19 0.13 -14.59
C SER A 354 -34.54 0.99 -13.38
N TRP A 355 -33.53 1.28 -12.56
CA TRP A 355 -33.56 2.17 -11.40
C TRP A 355 -32.38 3.12 -11.50
N CYS A 356 -32.61 4.42 -11.45
CA CYS A 356 -31.53 5.40 -11.58
C CYS A 356 -31.76 6.70 -10.80
N ILE A 357 -30.67 7.42 -10.61
CA ILE A 357 -30.68 8.85 -10.34
C ILE A 357 -30.40 9.57 -11.66
N HIS A 358 -31.23 10.56 -11.97
CA HIS A 358 -31.16 11.37 -13.17
C HIS A 358 -30.94 12.83 -12.80
N LEU A 359 -29.85 13.39 -13.30
CA LEU A 359 -29.51 14.80 -13.28
C LEU A 359 -29.97 15.45 -14.59
N ASN A 360 -30.77 16.49 -14.47
CA ASN A 360 -31.12 17.39 -15.56
C ASN A 360 -30.51 18.77 -15.29
N ASN A 361 -29.84 19.33 -16.29
CA ASN A 361 -29.10 20.59 -16.22
C ASN A 361 -29.38 21.49 -17.47
N TRP A 362 -30.34 21.11 -18.34
CA TRP A 362 -30.60 21.83 -19.59
C TRP A 362 -31.37 23.15 -19.40
N LEU A 363 -32.35 23.19 -18.48
CA LEU A 363 -33.16 24.40 -18.20
C LEU A 363 -33.19 24.75 -16.71
N GLN A 364 -33.37 23.74 -15.87
CA GLN A 364 -33.35 23.87 -14.41
C GLN A 364 -32.59 22.69 -13.83
N GLN A 365 -31.67 23.00 -12.93
CA GLN A 365 -30.88 21.98 -12.27
C GLN A 365 -31.75 21.17 -11.33
N SER A 366 -31.86 19.86 -11.58
CA SER A 366 -32.65 18.98 -10.74
C SER A 366 -32.06 17.58 -10.70
N LEU A 367 -32.12 16.97 -9.51
CA LEU A 367 -31.72 15.60 -9.30
C LEU A 367 -32.96 14.77 -8.94
N THR A 368 -33.21 13.70 -9.67
CA THR A 368 -34.44 12.91 -9.57
C THR A 368 -34.15 11.42 -9.46
N ALA A 369 -34.76 10.73 -8.51
CA ALA A 369 -34.79 9.27 -8.47
C ALA A 369 -35.91 8.77 -9.39
N LYS A 370 -35.61 7.85 -10.31
CA LYS A 370 -36.55 7.38 -11.34
C LYS A 370 -36.60 5.85 -11.42
N HIS A 371 -37.82 5.32 -11.49
CA HIS A 371 -38.12 3.91 -11.72
C HIS A 371 -39.55 3.76 -12.26
N ASN A 372 -39.77 2.92 -13.26
CA ASN A 372 -41.10 2.57 -13.78
C ASN A 372 -41.99 3.79 -14.09
N ASN A 373 -41.41 4.79 -14.76
CA ASN A 373 -42.04 6.06 -15.12
C ASN A 373 -42.48 6.93 -13.92
N LYS A 374 -42.11 6.54 -12.69
CA LYS A 374 -42.25 7.36 -11.49
C LYS A 374 -40.94 8.13 -11.26
N ALA A 375 -41.06 9.38 -10.86
CA ALA A 375 -39.92 10.23 -10.55
C ALA A 375 -40.14 10.97 -9.23
N ARG A 376 -39.08 11.07 -8.42
CA ARG A 376 -39.05 11.86 -7.18
C ARG A 376 -37.86 12.80 -7.20
N THR A 377 -38.11 14.11 -7.16
CA THR A 377 -37.05 15.11 -6.99
C THR A 377 -36.41 14.98 -5.62
N LEU A 378 -35.07 15.08 -5.57
CA LEU A 378 -34.28 14.96 -4.36
C LEU A 378 -33.86 16.34 -3.88
N ASP A 379 -34.18 16.64 -2.62
CA ASP A 379 -33.86 17.92 -1.97
C ASP A 379 -32.43 17.89 -1.42
N CYS A 380 -31.45 17.76 -2.30
CA CYS A 380 -30.03 17.78 -1.95
C CYS A 380 -29.21 18.54 -2.98
N ALA A 381 -28.09 19.12 -2.54
CA ALA A 381 -27.14 19.74 -3.44
C ALA A 381 -26.57 18.70 -4.43
N ILE A 382 -26.36 19.12 -5.68
CA ILE A 382 -25.85 18.22 -6.71
C ILE A 382 -24.39 17.89 -6.42
N PRO A 383 -24.06 16.60 -6.27
CA PRO A 383 -22.72 16.19 -5.90
C PRO A 383 -21.77 16.29 -7.09
N SER A 384 -20.47 16.42 -6.85
CA SER A 384 -19.45 16.31 -7.91
C SER A 384 -19.17 14.87 -8.35
N SER A 385 -19.64 13.88 -7.58
CA SER A 385 -19.53 12.46 -7.87
C SER A 385 -20.62 11.70 -7.11
N ILE A 386 -21.20 10.67 -7.73
CA ILE A 386 -22.26 9.84 -7.16
C ILE A 386 -21.69 8.45 -6.87
N GLY A 387 -21.81 8.01 -5.62
CA GLY A 387 -21.55 6.63 -5.21
C GLY A 387 -22.80 5.79 -5.36
N VAL A 388 -22.67 4.60 -5.92
CA VAL A 388 -23.76 3.65 -6.10
C VAL A 388 -23.42 2.39 -5.33
N TYR A 389 -24.33 1.99 -4.45
CA TYR A 389 -24.24 0.78 -3.64
C TYR A 389 -25.38 -0.15 -4.02
N CYS A 390 -25.05 -1.39 -4.39
CA CYS A 390 -26.02 -2.44 -4.68
C CYS A 390 -25.78 -3.61 -3.71
N ASN A 391 -26.76 -3.96 -2.91
CA ASN A 391 -26.79 -5.22 -2.17
C ASN A 391 -27.84 -6.10 -2.87
N TYR A 392 -27.36 -7.11 -3.58
CA TYR A 392 -28.23 -7.96 -4.40
C TYR A 392 -29.13 -8.84 -3.52
N GLU A 393 -28.59 -9.46 -2.47
CA GLU A 393 -29.36 -10.36 -1.61
C GLU A 393 -30.48 -9.65 -0.85
N GLU A 394 -30.19 -8.47 -0.29
CA GLU A 394 -31.17 -7.68 0.48
C GLU A 394 -32.08 -6.82 -0.42
N GLY A 395 -31.80 -6.78 -1.73
CA GLY A 395 -32.60 -6.00 -2.67
C GLY A 395 -32.51 -4.49 -2.43
N VAL A 396 -31.32 -3.99 -2.11
CA VAL A 396 -31.09 -2.59 -1.77
C VAL A 396 -30.20 -1.93 -2.82
N LEU A 397 -30.68 -0.85 -3.44
CA LEU A 397 -29.89 0.02 -4.29
C LEU A 397 -29.87 1.43 -3.70
N SER A 398 -28.72 1.88 -3.22
CA SER A 398 -28.56 3.18 -2.56
C SER A 398 -27.57 4.07 -3.30
N PHE A 399 -27.87 5.37 -3.30
CA PHE A 399 -27.09 6.41 -3.96
C PHE A 399 -26.58 7.40 -2.92
N TYR A 400 -25.31 7.75 -3.02
CA TYR A 400 -24.60 8.59 -2.07
C TYR A 400 -23.89 9.74 -2.78
N ASN A 401 -23.73 10.86 -2.08
CA ASN A 401 -22.71 11.83 -2.45
C ASN A 401 -21.36 11.16 -2.19
N ALA A 402 -20.59 10.88 -3.24
CA ALA A 402 -19.35 10.10 -3.11
C ALA A 402 -18.31 10.79 -2.21
N LYS A 403 -18.32 12.13 -2.12
CA LYS A 403 -17.36 12.89 -1.30
C LYS A 403 -17.77 12.94 0.17
N THR A 404 -19.03 13.32 0.45
CA THR A 404 -19.51 13.48 1.83
C THR A 404 -20.06 12.19 2.43
N LYS A 405 -20.22 11.15 1.61
CA LYS A 405 -20.89 9.88 1.93
C LYS A 405 -22.32 10.04 2.46
N GLN A 406 -22.95 11.19 2.20
CA GLN A 406 -24.34 11.45 2.57
C GLN A 406 -25.27 10.63 1.67
N LEU A 407 -26.22 9.91 2.27
CA LEU A 407 -27.26 9.18 1.54
C LEU A 407 -28.18 10.15 0.82
N MET A 408 -28.41 9.90 -0.47
CA MET A 408 -29.28 10.71 -1.33
C MET A 408 -30.61 10.01 -1.58
N HIS A 409 -30.58 8.72 -1.92
CA HIS A 409 -31.79 7.93 -2.15
C HIS A 409 -31.52 6.43 -2.02
N THR A 410 -32.57 5.66 -1.69
CA THR A 410 -32.54 4.20 -1.67
C THR A 410 -33.79 3.64 -2.34
N PHE A 411 -33.59 2.74 -3.30
CA PHE A 411 -34.62 1.83 -3.79
C PHE A 411 -34.54 0.51 -3.01
N LYS A 412 -35.70 0.01 -2.59
CA LYS A 412 -35.85 -1.34 -2.02
C LYS A 412 -36.66 -2.17 -3.01
N THR A 413 -36.03 -3.16 -3.61
CA THR A 413 -36.64 -4.03 -4.62
C THR A 413 -35.99 -5.41 -4.58
N LYS A 414 -36.79 -6.47 -4.64
CA LYS A 414 -36.24 -7.82 -4.74
C LYS A 414 -35.81 -8.06 -6.18
N PHE A 415 -34.50 -8.04 -6.45
CA PHE A 415 -33.97 -8.35 -7.77
C PHE A 415 -34.25 -9.82 -8.10
N GLN A 416 -35.14 -10.06 -9.06
CA GLN A 416 -35.46 -11.42 -9.53
C GLN A 416 -34.51 -11.89 -10.63
N GLN A 417 -33.71 -10.98 -11.18
CA GLN A 417 -32.77 -11.23 -12.26
C GLN A 417 -31.50 -10.41 -11.99
N PRO A 418 -30.34 -10.87 -12.51
CA PRO A 418 -29.10 -10.11 -12.44
C PRO A 418 -29.28 -8.68 -12.98
N VAL A 419 -28.69 -7.72 -12.28
CA VAL A 419 -28.72 -6.30 -12.65
C VAL A 419 -27.38 -5.84 -13.21
N ILE A 420 -27.41 -4.86 -14.10
CA ILE A 420 -26.22 -4.37 -14.81
C ILE A 420 -26.08 -2.89 -14.51
N PRO A 421 -24.91 -2.41 -14.05
CA PRO A 421 -24.65 -0.97 -13.98
C PRO A 421 -24.95 -0.29 -15.32
N ALA A 422 -25.69 0.80 -15.26
CA ALA A 422 -26.20 1.48 -16.43
C ALA A 422 -26.02 3.00 -16.31
N PHE A 423 -25.58 3.62 -17.40
CA PHE A 423 -25.21 5.03 -17.43
C PHE A 423 -25.81 5.71 -18.65
N MET A 424 -26.29 6.95 -18.48
CA MET A 424 -26.72 7.81 -19.57
C MET A 424 -26.04 9.16 -19.52
N VAL A 425 -25.72 9.72 -20.69
CA VAL A 425 -25.18 11.08 -20.79
C VAL A 425 -25.61 11.76 -22.09
N TRP A 426 -25.99 13.03 -22.00
CA TRP A 426 -26.33 13.85 -23.16
C TRP A 426 -25.65 15.22 -23.09
N ASN A 427 -24.94 15.57 -24.16
CA ASN A 427 -24.12 16.77 -24.27
C ASN A 427 -23.23 16.98 -23.04
N GLY A 428 -22.34 16.02 -22.81
CA GLY A 428 -21.44 15.99 -21.66
C GLY A 428 -20.63 14.69 -21.62
N SER A 429 -19.94 14.47 -20.50
CA SER A 429 -19.09 13.30 -20.29
C SER A 429 -19.17 12.77 -18.85
N PHE A 430 -18.72 11.54 -18.64
CA PHE A 430 -18.52 10.97 -17.31
C PHE A 430 -17.35 9.99 -17.28
N SER A 431 -16.89 9.69 -16.07
CA SER A 431 -15.89 8.67 -15.77
C SER A 431 -16.32 7.83 -14.57
N VAL A 432 -16.06 6.53 -14.63
CA VAL A 432 -16.43 5.55 -13.59
C VAL A 432 -15.19 5.07 -12.87
N VAL A 433 -15.31 4.90 -11.55
CA VAL A 433 -14.32 4.22 -10.72
C VAL A 433 -14.95 2.95 -10.17
N THR A 434 -14.43 1.80 -10.61
CA THR A 434 -14.87 0.45 -10.22
C THR A 434 -13.81 -0.22 -9.34
N GLY A 435 -14.09 -1.43 -8.83
CA GLY A 435 -13.15 -2.14 -7.95
C GLY A 435 -13.05 -1.51 -6.55
N LEU A 436 -14.04 -0.71 -6.16
CA LEU A 436 -14.10 -0.05 -4.86
C LEU A 436 -14.74 -0.98 -3.82
N GLN A 437 -14.23 -0.94 -2.59
CA GLN A 437 -14.92 -1.56 -1.46
C GLN A 437 -16.11 -0.73 -1.03
N VAL A 438 -17.11 -1.40 -0.46
CA VAL A 438 -18.24 -0.72 0.15
C VAL A 438 -17.76 0.08 1.38
N PRO A 439 -17.94 1.41 1.42
CA PRO A 439 -17.50 2.21 2.56
C PRO A 439 -18.19 1.78 3.87
N SER A 440 -17.46 1.74 4.98
CA SER A 440 -18.00 1.36 6.31
C SER A 440 -19.19 2.23 6.75
N VAL A 441 -19.19 3.51 6.40
CA VAL A 441 -20.30 4.43 6.67
C VAL A 441 -21.56 4.08 5.85
N VAL A 442 -21.38 3.51 4.66
CA VAL A 442 -22.46 3.00 3.81
C VAL A 442 -23.04 1.72 4.44
N GLN A 443 -22.18 0.79 4.89
CA GLN A 443 -22.61 -0.45 5.56
C GLN A 443 -23.35 -0.19 6.90
N SER A 444 -22.83 0.72 7.73
CA SER A 444 -23.44 1.08 9.03
C SER A 444 -24.71 1.92 8.87
N GLY A 445 -24.79 2.77 7.84
CA GLY A 445 -25.99 3.54 7.50
C GLY A 445 -27.18 2.65 7.13
N GLN A 446 -26.94 1.48 6.52
CA GLN A 446 -28.00 0.49 6.25
C GLN A 446 -28.56 -0.13 7.54
N ARG A 447 -27.71 -0.43 8.53
CA ARG A 447 -28.12 -1.00 9.84
C ARG A 447 -28.94 -0.04 10.71
N LYS A 448 -28.73 1.28 10.59
CA LYS A 448 -29.51 2.27 11.34
C LYS A 448 -30.90 2.52 10.72
N ASN A 449 -31.02 2.40 9.40
CA ASN A 449 -32.28 2.57 8.67
C ASN A 449 -33.16 1.31 8.62
N SER A 450 -32.68 0.15 9.09
CA SER A 450 -33.50 -1.05 9.27
C SER A 450 -34.36 -1.01 10.54
N ASN A 451 -33.95 -0.25 11.55
CA ASN A 451 -34.59 -0.21 12.88
C ASN A 451 -35.54 0.98 13.10
N THR A 452 -35.70 1.84 12.09
CA THR A 452 -36.66 2.95 12.14
C THR A 452 -37.62 2.82 10.96
N SER A 453 -38.88 2.46 11.25
CA SER A 453 -39.99 2.63 10.32
C SER A 453 -40.23 4.12 10.10
N SER A 454 -39.40 4.77 9.29
CA SER A 454 -39.66 6.13 8.83
C SER A 454 -40.13 6.10 7.38
N SER A 455 -41.40 6.45 7.23
CA SER A 455 -42.12 6.74 6.00
C SER A 455 -41.36 7.69 5.06
N ASN A 456 -40.55 7.13 4.18
CA ASN A 456 -40.20 7.75 2.91
C ASN A 456 -40.71 6.80 1.83
N ALA A 457 -41.88 7.11 1.28
CA ALA A 457 -42.56 6.30 0.27
C ALA A 457 -41.56 5.93 -0.83
N SER A 458 -41.10 4.68 -0.77
CA SER A 458 -40.16 4.11 -1.71
C SER A 458 -40.90 3.99 -3.04
N LEU A 459 -40.26 4.41 -4.12
CA LEU A 459 -40.78 4.10 -5.46
C LEU A 459 -40.57 2.60 -5.65
N THR A 460 -41.56 1.79 -5.24
CA THR A 460 -41.64 0.36 -5.59
C THR A 460 -42.02 0.19 -7.04
#